data_AF-A0A0F8II80-F1
#
_entry.id   AF-A0A0F8II80-F1
#
_cell.length_a   1.000
_cell.length_b   1.000
_cell.length_c   1.000
_cell.angle_alpha   90.00
_cell.angle_beta   90.00
_cell.angle_gamma   90.00
#
_symmetry.space_group_name_H-M   'P 1'
#
loop_
_entity.id
_entity.type
_entity.pdbx_description
1 polymer ?
#
loop_
_entity_poly.entity_id
_entity_poly.type
_entity_poly.pdbx_seq_one_letter_code
_entity_poly.pdbx_strand_id
1 'polypeptide(L)'
;MPFETYLIKVTDNATAFQVQKLLKLVLETGGRIEMVAGKTLIASFDSSYAELIRKTEGVALAGGINFRGRKIPRIVKRESAKKQAEF
;
A
#
# COMPACT_ATOMS: atom_id res chain seq x y z
N MET A 1 13.96 12.66 9.61
CA MET A 1 13.90 11.43 8.80
C MET A 1 12.43 11.22 8.41
N PRO A 2 12.01 11.65 7.21
CA PRO A 2 10.61 11.56 6.78
C PRO A 2 10.30 10.12 6.39
N PHE A 3 9.43 9.48 7.18
CA PHE A 3 8.87 8.18 6.87
C PHE A 3 7.67 8.37 5.96
N GLU A 4 7.76 7.87 4.74
CA GLU A 4 6.79 8.11 3.67
C GLU A 4 6.32 6.79 3.07
N THR A 5 5.10 6.77 2.57
CA THR A 5 4.53 5.61 1.90
C THR A 5 4.78 5.70 0.40
N TYR A 6 5.24 4.60 -0.18
CA TYR A 6 5.57 4.49 -1.59
C TYR A 6 4.77 3.37 -2.25
N LEU A 7 4.32 3.64 -3.47
CA LEU A 7 3.87 2.62 -4.41
C LEU A 7 5.05 2.22 -5.29
N ILE A 8 5.43 0.95 -5.21
CA ILE A 8 6.52 0.36 -5.98
C ILE A 8 5.92 -0.61 -6.98
N LYS A 9 6.12 -0.34 -8.27
CA LYS A 9 5.74 -1.22 -9.37
C LYS A 9 6.96 -1.98 -9.83
N VAL A 10 6.86 -3.29 -9.83
CA VAL A 10 7.87 -4.22 -10.35
C VAL A 10 7.64 -4.43 -11.85
N THR A 11 8.70 -4.59 -12.63
CA THR A 11 8.63 -4.85 -14.08
C THR A 11 7.86 -6.13 -14.37
N ASP A 12 7.20 -6.19 -15.53
CA ASP A 12 6.36 -7.33 -15.88
C ASP A 12 7.12 -8.66 -16.02
N ASN A 13 8.40 -8.60 -16.39
CA ASN A 13 9.23 -9.78 -16.54
C ASN A 13 10.03 -10.12 -15.27
N ALA A 14 9.73 -9.44 -14.14
CA ALA A 14 10.47 -9.68 -12.92
C ALA A 14 10.23 -11.08 -12.37
N THR A 15 11.31 -11.71 -11.95
CA THR A 15 11.26 -13.01 -11.31
C THR A 15 10.74 -12.90 -9.88
N ALA A 16 10.18 -13.99 -9.34
CA ALA A 16 9.78 -14.05 -7.94
C ALA A 16 10.97 -13.73 -7.00
N PHE A 17 12.19 -14.09 -7.40
CA PHE A 17 13.41 -13.79 -6.64
C PHE A 17 13.70 -12.28 -6.57
N GLN A 18 13.51 -11.54 -7.65
CA GLN A 18 13.68 -10.08 -7.65
C GLN A 18 12.66 -9.40 -6.74
N VAL A 19 11.41 -9.87 -6.74
CA VAL A 19 10.37 -9.38 -5.82
C VAL A 19 10.76 -9.66 -4.36
N GLN A 20 11.23 -10.87 -4.05
CA GLN A 20 11.69 -11.21 -2.69
C GLN A 20 12.89 -10.38 -2.24
N LYS A 21 13.85 -10.11 -3.14
CA LYS A 21 15.00 -9.26 -2.86
C LYS A 21 14.57 -7.82 -2.55
N LEU A 22 13.60 -7.30 -3.30
CA LEU A 22 13.02 -5.98 -3.06
C LEU A 22 12.28 -5.91 -1.71
N LEU A 23 11.49 -6.93 -1.37
CA LEU A 23 10.82 -7.03 -0.06
C LEU A 23 11.83 -7.04 1.08
N LYS A 24 12.91 -7.83 0.93
CA LYS A 24 14.00 -7.89 1.92
C LYS A 24 14.69 -6.54 2.06
N LEU A 25 14.97 -5.86 0.95
CA LEU A 25 15.58 -4.53 0.95
C LEU A 25 14.73 -3.53 1.74
N VAL A 26 13.41 -3.50 1.51
CA VAL A 26 12.49 -2.65 2.27
C VAL A 26 12.57 -2.93 3.77
N LEU A 27 12.61 -4.20 4.18
CA LEU A 27 12.73 -4.57 5.59
C LEU A 27 14.10 -4.20 6.18
N GLU A 28 15.18 -4.34 5.41
CA GLU A 28 16.55 -3.97 5.83
C GLU A 28 16.69 -2.45 6.06
N THR A 29 15.92 -1.62 5.34
CA THR A 29 15.85 -0.17 5.59
C THR A 29 15.05 0.21 6.84
N GLY A 30 14.53 -0.77 7.59
CA GLY A 30 13.61 -0.54 8.71
C GLY A 30 12.18 -0.16 8.26
N GLY A 31 11.89 -0.33 6.97
CA GLY A 31 10.59 -0.08 6.37
C GLY A 31 9.56 -1.16 6.72
N ARG A 32 8.32 -0.89 6.36
CA ARG A 32 7.17 -1.78 6.55
C ARG A 32 6.50 -2.02 5.20
N ILE A 33 6.15 -3.27 4.96
CA ILE A 33 5.33 -3.64 3.80
C ILE A 33 3.87 -3.56 4.24
N GLU A 34 3.10 -2.69 3.61
CA GLU A 34 1.68 -2.51 3.91
C GLU A 34 0.81 -3.43 3.07
N MET A 35 1.20 -3.65 1.81
CA MET A 35 0.47 -4.51 0.88
C MET A 35 1.36 -5.06 -0.21
N VAL A 36 1.08 -6.31 -0.61
CA VAL A 36 1.63 -6.95 -1.80
C VAL A 36 0.48 -7.38 -2.70
N ALA A 37 0.41 -6.83 -3.90
CA ALA A 37 -0.64 -7.12 -4.89
C ALA A 37 0.00 -7.45 -6.24
N GLY A 38 0.36 -8.72 -6.43
CA GLY A 38 1.05 -9.18 -7.63
C GLY A 38 2.40 -8.48 -7.81
N LYS A 39 2.52 -7.67 -8.88
CA LYS A 39 3.73 -6.89 -9.20
C LYS A 39 3.71 -5.47 -8.65
N THR A 40 2.73 -5.15 -7.81
CA THR A 40 2.64 -3.85 -7.13
C THR A 40 2.79 -4.05 -5.64
N LEU A 41 3.58 -3.19 -5.03
CA LEU A 41 3.94 -3.21 -3.62
C LEU A 41 3.62 -1.84 -3.02
N ILE A 42 3.07 -1.84 -1.82
CA ILE A 42 2.95 -0.63 -1.02
C ILE A 42 3.81 -0.82 0.22
N ALA A 43 4.78 0.08 0.38
CA ALA A 43 5.73 0.02 1.47
C ALA A 43 5.96 1.42 2.02
N SER A 44 6.13 1.51 3.33
CA SER A 44 6.49 2.73 4.01
C SER A 44 7.92 2.61 4.54
N PHE A 45 8.78 3.55 4.20
CA PHE A 45 10.20 3.54 4.57
C PHE A 45 10.73 4.97 4.60
N ASP A 46 11.98 5.15 5.05
CA ASP A 46 12.62 6.48 5.05
C ASP A 46 12.92 6.94 3.62
N SER A 47 12.44 8.14 3.27
CA SER A 47 12.63 8.76 1.95
C SER A 47 14.08 8.81 1.45
N SER A 48 15.09 8.77 2.33
CA SER A 48 16.51 8.68 1.94
C SER A 48 16.84 7.40 1.16
N TYR A 49 16.09 6.32 1.35
CA TYR A 49 16.26 5.06 0.60
C TYR A 49 15.45 5.01 -0.70
N ALA A 50 14.68 6.06 -1.02
CA ALA A 50 13.82 6.06 -2.21
C ALA A 50 14.62 5.92 -3.52
N GLU A 51 15.80 6.52 -3.61
CA GLU A 51 16.67 6.34 -4.78
C GLU A 51 17.21 4.92 -4.91
N LEU A 52 17.59 4.29 -3.79
CA LEU A 52 18.10 2.93 -3.75
C LEU A 52 17.03 1.96 -4.28
N ILE A 53 15.79 2.12 -3.83
CA ILE A 53 14.66 1.31 -4.28
C ILE A 53 14.36 1.54 -5.76
N ARG A 54 14.41 2.79 -6.25
CA ARG A 54 14.21 3.08 -7.69
C ARG A 54 15.28 2.46 -8.58
N LYS A 55 16.52 2.39 -8.11
CA LYS A 55 17.67 1.82 -8.85
C LYS A 55 17.74 0.30 -8.72
N THR A 56 16.89 -0.32 -7.89
CA THR A 56 16.90 -1.77 -7.68
C THR A 56 16.40 -2.48 -8.94
N GLU A 57 17.14 -3.51 -9.34
CA GLU A 57 16.80 -4.32 -10.51
C GLU A 57 15.40 -4.92 -10.39
N GLY A 58 14.62 -4.83 -11.48
CA GLY A 58 13.23 -5.28 -11.51
C GLY A 58 12.22 -4.26 -11.01
N VAL A 59 12.62 -3.08 -10.51
CA VAL A 59 11.69 -1.98 -10.22
C VAL A 59 11.44 -1.18 -11.49
N ALA A 60 10.17 -1.07 -11.89
CA ALA A 60 9.75 -0.24 -13.01
C ALA A 60 9.48 1.21 -12.56
N LEU A 61 8.90 1.38 -11.38
CA LEU A 61 8.55 2.68 -10.82
C LEU A 61 8.49 2.61 -9.30
N ALA A 62 8.96 3.65 -8.62
CA ALA A 62 8.66 3.87 -7.20
C ALA A 62 8.35 5.34 -6.96
N GLY A 63 7.14 5.62 -6.45
CA GLY A 63 6.66 6.98 -6.22
C GLY A 63 5.99 7.10 -4.87
N GLY A 64 6.23 8.22 -4.18
CA GLY A 64 5.57 8.56 -2.93
C GLY A 64 4.07 8.74 -3.16
N ILE A 65 3.26 8.14 -2.29
CA ILE A 65 1.81 8.25 -2.33
C ILE A 65 1.30 8.78 -1.00
N ASN A 66 0.27 9.63 -1.09
CA ASN A 66 -0.48 10.07 0.07
C ASN A 66 -1.88 9.47 -0.02
N PHE A 67 -2.22 8.61 0.94
CA PHE A 67 -3.59 8.11 1.06
C PHE A 67 -4.50 9.22 1.56
N ARG A 68 -5.09 9.96 0.62
CA ARG A 68 -6.19 10.86 0.95
C ARG A 68 -7.41 10.00 1.25
N GLY A 69 -7.66 9.74 2.54
CA GLY A 69 -8.79 8.93 2.98
C GLY A 69 -10.08 9.35 2.28
N ARG A 70 -10.76 8.40 1.62
CA ARG A 70 -12.09 8.67 1.05
C ARG A 70 -13.06 8.83 2.22
N LYS A 71 -13.79 9.96 2.27
CA LYS A 71 -14.95 10.07 3.18
C LYS A 71 -16.05 9.15 2.64
N ILE A 72 -16.11 7.92 3.16
CA ILE A 72 -17.22 7.00 2.85
C ILE A 72 -18.38 7.39 3.77
N PRO A 73 -19.54 7.82 3.25
CA PRO A 73 -20.70 8.11 4.08
C PRO A 73 -21.17 6.82 4.76
N ARG A 74 -21.26 6.86 6.09
CA ARG A 74 -21.74 5.73 6.90
C ARG A 74 -23.25 5.58 6.68
N ILE A 75 -23.67 4.54 5.97
CA ILE A 75 -25.09 4.21 5.83
C ILE A 75 -25.55 3.52 7.11
N VAL A 76 -26.35 4.22 7.91
CA VAL A 76 -27.03 3.63 9.08
C VAL A 76 -28.42 3.20 8.63
N LYS A 77 -28.73 1.89 8.70
CA LYS A 77 -30.09 1.41 8.50
C LYS A 77 -30.98 1.99 9.60
N ARG A 78 -31.99 2.78 9.23
CA ARG A 78 -33.08 3.13 10.16
C ARG A 78 -33.94 1.89 10.33
N GLU A 79 -34.07 1.41 11.56
CA GLU A 79 -35.10 0.41 11.88
C GLU A 79 -36.46 1.03 11.53
N SER A 80 -37.13 0.42 10.55
CA SER A 80 -38.49 0.74 10.17
C SER A 80 -39.39 0.67 11.40
N ALA A 81 -40.10 1.76 11.66
CA ALA A 81 -41.03 1.93 12.77
C ALA A 81 -41.89 0.66 12.95
N LYS A 82 -41.83 0.08 14.15
CA LYS A 82 -42.78 -0.92 14.62
C LYS A 82 -44.18 -0.31 14.51
N LYS A 83 -44.93 -0.71 13.49
CA LYS A 83 -46.36 -0.46 13.41
C LYS A 83 -47.00 -1.33 14.50
N GLN A 84 -47.29 -0.75 15.66
CA GLN A 84 -48.17 -1.35 16.65
C GLN A 84 -49.53 -1.54 15.97
N ALA A 85 -49.93 -2.78 15.73
CA ALA A 85 -51.31 -3.12 15.48
C ALA A 85 -51.99 -3.23 16.85
N GLU A 86 -52.81 -2.25 17.20
CA GLU A 86 -53.80 -2.38 18.25
C GLU A 86 -54.91 -3.32 17.74
N PHE A 87 -55.13 -4.42 18.45
CA PHE A 87 -56.40 -5.15 18.52
C PHE A 87 -56.54 -5.73 19.92
#